data_AF-A0A4R4GGZ2-F1
#
_entry.id   AF-A0A4R4GGZ2-F1
#
_cell.length_a   1.000
_cell.length_b   1.000
_cell.length_c   1.000
_cell.angle_alpha   90.00
_cell.angle_beta   90.00
_cell.angle_gamma   90.00
#
_symmetry.space_group_name_H-M   'P 1'
#
loop_
_entity.id
_entity.type
_entity.pdbx_description
1 polymer ?
#
loop_
_entity_poly.entity_id
_entity_poly.type
_entity_poly.pdbx_seq_one_letter_code
_entity_poly.pdbx_strand_id
1 'polypeptide(L)'
;MTVKEFLTISSIATEPEVIRTKLDELKKPYQLGQYKTPDTLNDINMGELMQLQSIETEHDILFVPCTVLMGLSKRYISQLPATDVLGFVQWVAKEVERINKLFASTNVPPTPEEKQAGSELLNFGPFGMIDYYAQRMGITDHAEVDSVPWVRVYKCLDMDAKRVRFERRLRNILSKKK
;
A
#
# COMPACT_ATOMS: atom_id res chain seq x y z
N MET A 1 -2.32 -29.62 -0.36
CA MET A 1 -1.35 -29.00 -1.28
C MET A 1 -0.61 -27.91 -0.54
N THR A 2 0.71 -28.02 -0.42
CA THR A 2 1.59 -27.00 0.16
C THR A 2 1.91 -25.90 -0.85
N VAL A 3 2.43 -24.75 -0.39
CA VAL A 3 2.90 -23.68 -1.29
C VAL A 3 3.94 -24.20 -2.29
N LYS A 4 4.87 -25.06 -1.85
CA LYS A 4 5.88 -25.65 -2.74
C LYS A 4 5.26 -26.49 -3.86
N GLU A 5 4.28 -27.32 -3.52
CA GLU A 5 3.55 -28.14 -4.49
C GLU A 5 2.74 -27.25 -5.45
N PHE A 6 2.09 -26.22 -4.91
CA PHE A 6 1.33 -25.24 -5.70
C PHE A 6 2.21 -24.55 -6.73
N LEU A 7 3.38 -24.03 -6.34
CA LEU A 7 4.31 -23.36 -7.27
C LEU A 7 4.79 -24.28 -8.40
N THR A 8 4.99 -25.57 -8.10
CA THR A 8 5.38 -26.57 -9.11
C THR A 8 4.26 -26.79 -10.12
N ILE A 9 3.01 -26.86 -9.65
CA ILE A 9 1.82 -27.07 -10.49
C ILE A 9 1.45 -25.79 -11.26
N SER A 10 1.55 -24.62 -10.64
CA SER A 10 1.21 -23.35 -11.28
C SER A 10 2.15 -23.02 -12.43
N SER A 11 3.43 -23.40 -12.35
CA SER A 11 4.40 -23.18 -13.44
C SER A 11 4.06 -23.91 -14.75
N ILE A 12 3.16 -24.91 -14.70
CA ILE A 12 2.73 -25.70 -15.86
C ILE A 12 1.24 -25.49 -16.19
N ALA A 13 0.54 -24.65 -15.42
CA ALA A 13 -0.88 -24.39 -15.60
C ALA A 13 -1.10 -23.28 -16.65
N THR A 14 -2.01 -23.52 -17.61
CA THR A 14 -2.16 -22.70 -18.83
C THR A 14 -3.33 -21.71 -18.79
N GLU A 15 -4.06 -21.59 -17.68
CA GLU A 15 -5.29 -20.77 -17.59
C GLU A 15 -5.28 -19.76 -16.42
N PRO A 16 -4.68 -18.57 -16.61
CA PRO A 16 -4.51 -17.55 -15.56
C PRO A 16 -5.83 -16.96 -15.02
N GLU A 17 -6.84 -16.79 -15.88
CA GLU A 17 -8.08 -16.09 -15.52
C GLU A 17 -9.00 -16.90 -14.59
N VAL A 18 -9.03 -18.22 -14.77
CA VAL A 18 -9.77 -19.13 -13.88
C VAL A 18 -9.14 -19.15 -12.48
N ILE A 19 -7.81 -19.07 -12.41
CA ILE A 19 -7.06 -19.00 -11.16
C ILE A 19 -7.38 -17.69 -10.43
N ARG A 20 -7.35 -16.54 -11.12
CA ARG A 20 -7.70 -15.24 -10.54
C ARG A 20 -9.09 -15.21 -9.93
N THR A 21 -10.08 -15.72 -10.64
CA THR A 21 -11.48 -15.75 -10.16
C THR A 21 -11.60 -16.56 -8.87
N LYS A 22 -10.94 -17.72 -8.80
CA LYS A 22 -10.93 -18.56 -7.58
C LYS A 22 -10.14 -17.95 -6.44
N LEU A 23 -9.07 -17.19 -6.72
CA LEU A 23 -8.33 -16.46 -5.70
C LEU A 23 -9.19 -15.40 -5.02
N ASP A 24 -10.09 -14.76 -5.76
CA ASP A 24 -10.98 -13.75 -5.18
C ASP A 24 -12.04 -14.30 -4.22
N GLU A 25 -12.39 -15.57 -4.36
CA GLU A 25 -13.29 -16.29 -3.45
C GLU A 25 -12.60 -16.72 -2.15
N LEU A 26 -11.25 -16.73 -2.12
CA LEU A 26 -10.51 -17.12 -0.93
C LEU A 26 -10.72 -16.10 0.19
N LYS A 27 -11.10 -16.62 1.34
CA LYS A 27 -11.21 -15.84 2.57
C LYS A 27 -9.84 -15.75 3.24
N LYS A 28 -9.57 -14.60 3.85
CA LYS A 28 -8.46 -14.43 4.77
C LYS A 28 -8.52 -15.51 5.87
N PRO A 29 -7.46 -16.31 6.07
CA PRO A 29 -7.45 -17.29 7.14
C PRO A 29 -7.29 -16.59 8.50
N TYR A 30 -7.81 -17.19 9.57
CA TYR A 30 -7.62 -16.69 10.94
C TYR A 30 -6.15 -16.80 11.40
N GLN A 31 -5.42 -17.79 10.91
CA GLN A 31 -4.02 -18.04 11.23
C GLN A 31 -3.26 -18.60 10.02
N LEU A 32 -1.96 -18.34 9.94
CA LEU A 32 -1.03 -19.03 9.06
C LEU A 32 -0.11 -19.91 9.90
N GLY A 33 -0.29 -21.22 9.81
CA GLY A 33 0.36 -22.17 10.71
C GLY A 33 -0.06 -21.89 12.16
N GLN A 34 0.89 -21.49 13.00
CA GLN A 34 0.64 -21.16 14.41
C GLN A 34 0.45 -19.66 14.70
N TYR A 35 0.56 -18.80 13.68
CA TYR A 35 0.56 -17.36 13.85
C TYR A 35 -0.79 -16.77 13.45
N LYS A 36 -1.42 -16.01 14.34
CA LYS A 36 -2.67 -15.28 14.03
C LYS A 36 -2.40 -14.25 12.92
N THR A 37 -3.28 -14.16 11.93
CA THR A 37 -3.18 -13.12 10.90
C THR A 37 -3.61 -11.76 11.48
N PRO A 38 -2.97 -10.65 11.08
CA PRO A 38 -3.30 -9.30 11.57
C PRO A 38 -4.71 -8.92 11.16
N ASP A 39 -5.52 -8.33 12.04
CA ASP A 39 -6.92 -7.97 11.74
C ASP A 39 -7.03 -6.84 10.70
N THR A 40 -6.04 -5.95 10.65
CA THR A 40 -5.93 -4.80 9.73
C THR A 40 -4.46 -4.55 9.36
N LEU A 41 -4.20 -3.80 8.28
CA LEU A 41 -2.87 -3.27 7.97
C LEU A 41 -2.65 -1.86 8.56
N ASN A 42 -3.57 -1.31 9.36
CA ASN A 42 -3.41 0.05 9.92
C ASN A 42 -2.23 0.20 10.90
N ASP A 43 -1.71 -0.91 11.45
CA ASP A 43 -0.65 -0.89 12.46
C ASP A 43 0.76 -0.97 11.85
N ILE A 44 0.88 -1.17 10.54
CA ILE A 44 2.17 -1.29 9.87
C ILE A 44 2.84 0.08 9.68
N ASN A 45 4.16 0.07 9.57
CA ASN A 45 4.93 1.28 9.28
C ASN A 45 5.02 1.56 7.76
N MET A 46 5.55 2.73 7.41
CA MET A 46 5.64 3.17 6.01
C MET A 46 6.57 2.26 5.20
N GLY A 47 7.69 1.81 5.78
CA GLY A 47 8.65 0.93 5.11
C GLY A 47 8.05 -0.45 4.80
N GLU A 48 7.27 -1.01 5.72
CA GLU A 48 6.51 -2.25 5.51
C GLU A 48 5.48 -2.07 4.40
N LEU A 49 4.73 -0.97 4.40
CA LEU A 49 3.77 -0.65 3.34
C LEU A 49 4.46 -0.51 1.97
N MET A 50 5.62 0.14 1.91
CA MET A 50 6.40 0.28 0.67
C MET A 50 6.87 -1.07 0.13
N GLN A 51 7.36 -1.96 1.01
CA GLN A 51 7.77 -3.31 0.60
C GLN A 51 6.59 -4.12 0.04
N LEU A 52 5.38 -3.93 0.57
CA LEU A 52 4.18 -4.57 0.03
C LEU A 52 3.76 -3.97 -1.33
N GLN A 53 3.97 -2.67 -1.54
CA GLN A 53 3.66 -1.99 -2.81
C GLN A 53 4.69 -2.28 -3.90
N SER A 54 5.93 -2.64 -3.55
CA SER A 54 7.03 -2.93 -4.49
C SER A 54 7.08 -4.39 -4.94
N ILE A 55 6.04 -5.18 -4.70
CA ILE A 55 6.00 -6.59 -5.13
C ILE A 55 5.73 -6.63 -6.65
N GLU A 56 6.70 -7.16 -7.40
CA GLU A 56 6.60 -7.24 -8.87
C GLU A 56 6.43 -8.67 -9.38
N THR A 57 6.95 -9.68 -8.67
CA THR A 57 7.01 -11.06 -9.17
C THR A 57 5.96 -11.96 -8.52
N GLU A 58 5.43 -12.93 -9.28
CA GLU A 58 4.47 -13.92 -8.77
C GLU A 58 5.02 -14.73 -7.59
N HIS A 59 6.33 -15.01 -7.61
CA HIS A 59 6.98 -15.70 -6.51
C HIS A 59 6.97 -14.83 -5.25
N ASP A 60 7.34 -13.55 -5.36
CA ASP A 60 7.39 -12.65 -4.21
C ASP A 60 6.02 -12.33 -3.62
N ILE A 61 4.95 -12.39 -4.42
CA ILE A 61 3.55 -12.26 -3.95
C ILE A 61 3.24 -13.24 -2.82
N LEU A 62 3.77 -14.47 -2.86
CA LEU A 62 3.49 -15.48 -1.83
C LEU A 62 4.34 -15.30 -0.57
N PHE A 63 5.51 -14.69 -0.67
CA PHE A 63 6.49 -14.67 0.41
C PHE A 63 6.61 -13.32 1.09
N VAL A 64 6.63 -12.22 0.34
CA VAL A 64 6.86 -10.87 0.88
C VAL A 64 5.79 -10.51 1.92
N PRO A 65 4.47 -10.67 1.66
CA PRO A 65 3.47 -10.35 2.68
C PRO A 65 3.62 -11.14 3.98
N CYS A 66 3.89 -12.44 3.87
CA CYS A 66 4.10 -13.32 5.03
C CYS A 66 5.41 -12.99 5.79
N THR A 67 6.44 -12.56 5.08
CA THR A 67 7.74 -12.21 5.68
C THR A 67 7.64 -10.85 6.38
N VAL A 68 7.11 -9.84 5.69
CA VAL A 68 7.00 -8.46 6.18
C VAL A 68 6.02 -8.37 7.34
N LEU A 69 4.82 -8.96 7.22
CA LEU A 69 3.75 -8.77 8.21
C LEU A 69 3.81 -9.75 9.38
N MET A 70 4.41 -10.93 9.19
CA MET A 70 4.36 -12.01 10.16
C MET A 70 5.74 -12.56 10.53
N GLY A 71 6.82 -12.03 9.96
CA GLY A 71 8.19 -12.48 10.25
C GLY A 71 8.48 -13.92 9.82
N LEU A 72 7.68 -14.49 8.91
CA LEU A 72 7.80 -15.89 8.53
C LEU A 72 8.93 -16.10 7.53
N SER A 73 9.74 -17.14 7.73
CA SER A 73 10.78 -17.50 6.77
C SER A 73 10.18 -18.14 5.51
N LYS A 74 10.82 -17.92 4.35
CA LYS A 74 10.41 -18.55 3.07
C LYS A 74 10.28 -20.07 3.19
N ARG A 75 11.20 -20.72 3.91
CA ARG A 75 11.17 -22.18 4.16
C ARG A 75 9.92 -22.62 4.89
N TYR A 76 9.51 -21.87 5.92
CA TYR A 76 8.29 -22.15 6.67
C TYR A 76 7.05 -21.94 5.80
N ILE A 77 6.99 -20.80 5.09
CA ILE A 77 5.88 -20.47 4.17
C ILE A 77 5.69 -21.56 3.11
N SER A 78 6.77 -22.10 2.54
CA SER A 78 6.71 -23.18 1.55
C SER A 78 6.02 -24.46 2.03
N GLN A 79 5.97 -24.69 3.34
CA GLN A 79 5.38 -25.88 3.97
C GLN A 79 3.92 -25.64 4.41
N LEU A 80 3.44 -24.40 4.41
CA LEU A 80 2.07 -24.07 4.79
C LEU A 80 1.07 -24.50 3.72
N PRO A 81 -0.22 -24.71 4.09
CA PRO A 81 -1.29 -24.93 3.14
C PRO A 81 -1.36 -23.78 2.14
N ALA A 82 -1.32 -24.10 0.84
CA ALA A 82 -1.31 -23.09 -0.22
C ALA A 82 -2.58 -22.22 -0.19
N THR A 83 -3.73 -22.81 0.12
CA THR A 83 -5.02 -22.11 0.22
C THR A 83 -5.00 -21.01 1.28
N ASP A 84 -4.36 -21.26 2.41
CA ASP A 84 -4.31 -20.30 3.52
C ASP A 84 -3.38 -19.14 3.15
N VAL A 85 -2.20 -19.46 2.62
CA VAL A 85 -1.25 -18.43 2.15
C VAL A 85 -1.88 -17.58 1.05
N LEU A 86 -2.52 -18.20 0.05
CA LEU A 86 -3.20 -17.49 -1.04
C LEU A 86 -4.33 -16.60 -0.53
N GLY A 87 -5.17 -17.10 0.40
CA GLY A 87 -6.23 -16.30 1.01
C GLY A 87 -5.70 -15.13 1.83
N PHE A 88 -4.55 -15.31 2.49
CA PHE A 88 -3.89 -14.23 3.21
C PHE A 88 -3.31 -13.16 2.28
N VAL A 89 -2.51 -13.55 1.28
CA VAL A 89 -1.89 -12.57 0.36
C VAL A 89 -2.92 -11.83 -0.48
N GLN A 90 -4.03 -12.48 -0.85
CA GLN A 90 -5.15 -11.81 -1.52
C GLN A 90 -5.81 -10.75 -0.63
N TRP A 91 -5.98 -11.06 0.66
CA TRP A 91 -6.47 -10.07 1.62
C TRP A 91 -5.50 -8.90 1.80
N VAL A 92 -4.19 -9.17 1.87
CA VAL A 92 -3.15 -8.13 1.93
C VAL A 92 -3.21 -7.24 0.70
N ALA A 93 -3.31 -7.81 -0.50
CA ALA A 93 -3.41 -7.05 -1.75
C ALA A 93 -4.62 -6.10 -1.74
N LYS A 94 -5.79 -6.56 -1.28
CA LYS A 94 -7.01 -5.74 -1.14
C LYS A 94 -6.84 -4.62 -0.12
N GLU A 95 -6.18 -4.88 1.01
CA GLU A 95 -5.87 -3.83 2.00
C GLU A 95 -4.86 -2.80 1.47
N VAL A 96 -3.81 -3.22 0.76
CA VAL A 96 -2.86 -2.30 0.12
C VAL A 96 -3.57 -1.43 -0.92
N GLU A 97 -4.47 -1.99 -1.72
CA GLU A 97 -5.30 -1.22 -2.66
C GLU A 97 -6.18 -0.19 -1.94
N ARG A 98 -6.82 -0.58 -0.83
CA ARG A 98 -7.60 0.34 0.02
C ARG A 98 -6.73 1.48 0.55
N ILE A 99 -5.52 1.18 1.02
CA ILE A 99 -4.58 2.18 1.53
C ILE A 99 -4.13 3.12 0.40
N ASN A 100 -3.85 2.60 -0.79
CA ASN A 100 -3.50 3.40 -1.97
C ASN A 100 -4.63 4.38 -2.33
N LYS A 101 -5.89 3.95 -2.25
CA LYS A 101 -7.06 4.83 -2.45
C LYS A 101 -7.15 5.94 -1.40
N LEU A 102 -6.79 5.65 -0.14
CA LEU A 102 -6.72 6.67 0.91
C LEU A 102 -5.66 7.73 0.58
N PHE A 103 -4.44 7.33 0.24
CA PHE A 103 -3.39 8.27 -0.17
C PHE A 103 -3.78 9.05 -1.43
N ALA A 104 -4.35 8.39 -2.45
CA ALA A 104 -4.83 9.09 -3.65
C ALA A 104 -5.90 10.15 -3.33
N SER A 105 -6.72 9.95 -2.29
CA SER A 105 -7.74 10.91 -1.87
C SER A 105 -7.19 12.21 -1.25
N THR A 106 -5.92 12.21 -0.82
CA THR A 106 -5.25 13.41 -0.31
C THR A 106 -4.74 14.30 -1.43
N ASN A 107 -4.73 13.83 -2.68
CA ASN A 107 -4.38 14.68 -3.81
C ASN A 107 -5.36 15.84 -3.95
N VAL A 108 -4.81 17.05 -4.11
CA VAL A 108 -5.57 18.25 -4.43
C VAL A 108 -5.32 18.55 -5.90
N PRO A 109 -6.33 18.44 -6.78
CA PRO A 109 -6.15 18.68 -8.20
C PRO A 109 -5.58 20.08 -8.45
N PRO A 110 -4.58 20.24 -9.32
CA PRO A 110 -4.00 21.54 -9.58
C PRO A 110 -5.01 22.46 -10.29
N THR A 111 -4.92 23.77 -10.02
CA THR A 111 -5.71 24.80 -10.73
C THR A 111 -5.18 24.99 -12.15
N PRO A 112 -5.94 25.63 -13.06
CA PRO A 112 -5.46 25.94 -14.41
C PRO A 112 -4.12 26.70 -14.43
N GLU A 113 -3.93 27.63 -13.50
CA GLU A 113 -2.70 28.42 -13.37
C GLU A 113 -1.53 27.56 -12.89
N GLU A 114 -1.77 26.67 -11.92
CA GLU A 114 -0.76 25.70 -11.45
C GLU A 114 -0.40 24.70 -12.57
N LYS A 115 -1.37 24.29 -13.40
CA LYS A 115 -1.10 23.46 -14.58
C LYS A 115 -0.25 24.22 -15.61
N GLN A 116 -0.58 25.48 -15.88
CA GLN A 116 0.20 26.34 -16.78
C GLN A 116 1.64 26.53 -16.29
N ALA A 117 1.84 26.59 -14.97
CA ALA A 117 3.16 26.63 -14.35
C ALA A 117 3.92 25.29 -14.37
N GLY A 118 3.32 24.23 -14.92
CA GLY A 118 3.96 22.92 -15.05
C GLY A 118 3.82 22.02 -13.82
N SER A 119 2.82 22.22 -12.96
CA SER A 119 2.61 21.35 -11.77
C SER A 119 2.52 19.86 -12.08
N GLU A 120 2.06 19.48 -13.28
CA GLU A 120 1.98 18.09 -13.72
C GLU A 120 3.37 17.44 -13.90
N LEU A 121 4.43 18.25 -14.06
CA LEU A 121 5.82 17.78 -14.13
C LEU A 121 6.41 17.45 -12.74
N LEU A 122 5.71 17.79 -11.65
CA LEU A 122 6.16 17.61 -10.27
C LEU A 122 5.51 16.39 -9.60
N ASN A 123 5.31 15.31 -10.36
CA ASN A 123 4.78 14.05 -9.84
C ASN A 123 5.90 13.03 -9.62
N PHE A 124 6.36 12.91 -8.38
CA PHE A 124 7.39 11.95 -7.97
C PHE A 124 6.81 10.67 -7.34
N GLY A 125 5.51 10.42 -7.52
CA GLY A 125 4.85 9.23 -7.02
C GLY A 125 4.96 9.04 -5.49
N PRO A 126 5.04 7.79 -5.00
CA PRO A 126 5.17 7.50 -3.57
C PRO A 126 6.42 8.11 -2.93
N PHE A 127 7.52 8.24 -3.68
CA PHE A 127 8.75 8.83 -3.16
C PHE A 127 8.57 10.32 -2.84
N GLY A 128 7.92 11.08 -3.71
CA GLY A 128 7.61 12.51 -3.44
C GLY A 128 6.73 12.72 -2.22
N MET A 129 5.83 11.78 -1.95
CA MET A 129 4.97 11.83 -0.76
C MET A 129 5.76 11.64 0.54
N ILE A 130 6.71 10.70 0.54
CA ILE A 130 7.59 10.42 1.67
C ILE A 130 8.52 11.60 1.89
N ASP A 131 9.09 12.14 0.81
CA ASP A 131 9.96 13.32 0.87
C ASP A 131 9.22 14.55 1.43
N TYR A 132 8.00 14.79 0.94
CA TYR A 132 7.14 15.83 1.48
C TYR A 132 6.88 15.65 2.99
N TYR A 133 6.60 14.41 3.42
CA TYR A 133 6.39 14.11 4.84
C TYR A 133 7.66 14.36 5.67
N ALA A 134 8.83 13.93 5.18
CA ALA A 134 10.11 14.13 5.84
C ALA A 134 10.37 15.63 6.08
N GLN A 135 10.25 16.43 5.01
CA GLN A 135 10.41 17.89 5.08
C GLN A 135 9.43 18.53 6.06
N ARG A 136 8.16 18.12 6.01
CA ARG A 136 7.10 18.61 6.91
C ARG A 136 7.41 18.37 8.39
N MET A 137 8.01 17.22 8.71
CA MET A 137 8.32 16.83 10.08
C MET A 137 9.71 17.29 10.55
N GLY A 138 10.51 17.89 9.65
CA GLY A 138 11.90 18.25 9.94
C GLY A 138 12.83 17.03 10.05
N ILE A 139 12.46 15.92 9.41
CA ILE A 139 13.25 14.69 9.37
C ILE A 139 14.33 14.87 8.30
N THR A 140 15.60 14.74 8.71
CA THR A 140 16.75 14.86 7.81
C THR A 140 17.21 13.51 7.26
N ASP A 141 17.02 12.44 8.03
CA ASP A 141 17.30 11.07 7.59
C ASP A 141 16.00 10.43 7.07
N HIS A 142 15.92 10.23 5.75
CA HIS A 142 14.75 9.64 5.10
C HIS A 142 14.38 8.26 5.65
N ALA A 143 15.38 7.49 6.13
CA ALA A 143 15.14 6.17 6.71
C ALA A 143 14.29 6.23 7.98
N GLU A 144 14.22 7.37 8.68
CA GLU A 144 13.34 7.53 9.83
C GLU A 144 11.86 7.49 9.43
N VAL A 145 11.52 7.91 8.20
CA VAL A 145 10.12 7.88 7.71
C VAL A 145 9.62 6.45 7.57
N ASP A 146 10.49 5.50 7.23
CA ASP A 146 10.13 4.08 7.10
C ASP A 146 9.55 3.52 8.39
N SER A 147 10.04 3.99 9.55
CA SER A 147 9.56 3.56 10.86
C SER A 147 8.23 4.19 11.29
N VAL A 148 7.74 5.20 10.57
CA VAL A 148 6.53 5.93 10.93
C VAL A 148 5.29 5.11 10.57
N PRO A 149 4.29 4.97 11.46
CA PRO A 149 3.01 4.36 11.11
C PRO A 149 2.39 5.04 9.88
N TRP A 150 2.07 4.29 8.83
CA TRP A 150 1.58 4.91 7.58
C TRP A 150 0.30 5.71 7.80
N VAL A 151 -0.54 5.31 8.76
CA VAL A 151 -1.77 6.03 9.13
C VAL A 151 -1.45 7.46 9.56
N ARG A 152 -0.33 7.67 10.27
CA ARG A 152 0.13 9.01 10.67
C ARG A 152 0.56 9.83 9.46
N VAL A 153 1.30 9.22 8.53
CA VAL A 153 1.68 9.87 7.27
C VAL A 153 0.44 10.30 6.50
N TYR A 154 -0.50 9.38 6.28
CA TYR A 154 -1.78 9.65 5.63
C TYR A 154 -2.56 10.78 6.32
N LYS A 155 -2.70 10.77 7.65
CA LYS A 155 -3.45 11.81 8.37
C LYS A 155 -2.81 13.19 8.23
N CYS A 156 -1.49 13.26 8.16
CA CYS A 156 -0.78 14.52 7.92
C CYS A 156 -1.12 15.07 6.53
N LEU A 157 -1.03 14.23 5.50
CA LEU A 157 -1.38 14.61 4.12
C LEU A 157 -2.86 14.98 3.98
N ASP A 158 -3.78 14.27 4.63
CA ASP A 158 -5.21 14.58 4.62
C ASP A 158 -5.51 15.95 5.27
N MET A 159 -4.84 16.28 6.38
CA MET A 159 -4.95 17.61 7.00
C MET A 159 -4.44 18.71 6.07
N ASP A 160 -3.28 18.51 5.44
CA ASP A 160 -2.68 19.49 4.54
C ASP A 160 -3.58 19.69 3.31
N ALA A 161 -4.09 18.61 2.72
CA ALA A 161 -5.05 18.66 1.62
C ALA A 161 -6.33 19.43 1.98
N LYS A 162 -6.88 19.19 3.17
CA LYS A 162 -8.05 19.93 3.68
C LYS A 162 -7.76 21.41 3.87
N ARG A 163 -6.58 21.76 4.37
CA ARG A 163 -6.12 23.14 4.54
C ARG A 163 -6.00 23.85 3.19
N VAL A 164 -5.32 23.25 2.23
CA VAL A 164 -5.19 23.82 0.86
C VAL A 164 -6.56 24.03 0.22
N ARG A 165 -7.47 23.04 0.31
CA ARG A 165 -8.84 23.19 -0.21
C ARG A 165 -9.59 24.33 0.46
N PHE A 166 -9.42 24.51 1.77
CA PHE A 166 -10.01 25.64 2.51
C PHE A 166 -9.44 26.98 2.05
N GLU A 167 -8.11 27.10 1.96
CA GLU A 167 -7.43 28.34 1.54
C GLU A 167 -7.83 28.75 0.12
N ARG A 168 -7.95 27.79 -0.80
CA ARG A 168 -8.46 28.04 -2.17
C ARG A 168 -9.89 28.58 -2.15
N ARG A 169 -10.79 27.98 -1.36
CA ARG A 169 -12.16 28.49 -1.20
C ARG A 169 -12.17 29.89 -0.62
N LEU A 170 -11.36 30.15 0.41
CA LEU A 170 -11.26 31.46 1.04
C LEU A 170 -10.77 32.52 0.05
N ARG A 171 -9.69 32.24 -0.69
CA ARG A 171 -9.13 33.14 -1.72
C ARG A 171 -10.17 33.49 -2.78
N ASN A 172 -10.93 32.51 -3.26
CA ASN A 172 -11.99 32.71 -4.24
C ASN A 172 -13.15 33.57 -3.71
N ILE A 173 -13.49 33.46 -2.43
CA ILE A 173 -14.49 34.32 -1.80
C ILE A 173 -13.98 35.75 -1.67
N LEU A 174 -12.71 35.93 -1.27
CA LEU A 174 -12.10 37.25 -1.12
C LEU A 174 -11.91 37.97 -2.45
N SER A 175 -11.55 37.25 -3.53
CA SER A 175 -11.38 37.85 -4.86
C SER A 175 -12.70 38.34 -5.46
N LYS A 176 -13.82 37.64 -5.19
CA LYS A 176 -15.16 38.03 -5.64
C LYS A 176 -15.78 39.20 -4.85
N LYS A 177 -15.23 39.53 -3.68
CA LYS A 177 -15.67 40.66 -2.86
C LYS A 177 -14.93 41.97 -3.19
N LYS A 178 -13.92 41.91 -4.07
CA LYS A 178 -13.29 43.08 -4.68
C LYS A 178 -14.03 43.43 -5.96
#